data_AF-A0A2V7N2R8-F1
#
_entry.id   AF-A0A2V7N2R8-F1
#
_cell.length_a   1.000
_cell.length_b   1.000
_cell.length_c   1.000
_cell.angle_alpha   90.00
_cell.angle_beta   90.00
_cell.angle_gamma   90.00
#
_symmetry.space_group_name_H-M   'P 1'
#
loop_
_entity.id
_entity.type
_entity.pdbx_description
1 polymer ?
#
loop_
_entity_poly.entity_id
_entity_poly.type
_entity_poly.pdbx_seq_one_letter_code
_entity_poly.pdbx_strand_id
1 'polypeptide(L)'
;MCLSDHARSALAAGRYGDYLNYVSTLAARAPDHPGVIYAVARGYALVGQPAAALRWLGRLGDVGAGRDVDSDSAFVGLRSSSEFRAVRARLQRNRVPVARGAPAFTLPDADLLPEALARDPITDEWLVGSLAKRKIIRLARNGTGSDFISNSGLLRVVGIHVDSARALLWFATWAPREASSTPFGEPPSQTRLFKCDLRTGHILRTYVPSDSGGDHLFNDLAIRRNGDVFITDTDQGSVYRVRLDVDTLELFLSTDRERFSDANGITLSADDRTLYVAFVEGIARIDIRTKAITRVPLLAAGSAASIDGLYWYRGSLIGVQHLPGLEQVARYDLAPDGRSIRHVTVLERGDSLLHLPTTGTIVGDHFYYIASSHYDRLGDDNRLAPASRTPAPLSTVRVLDLSEQ
;
A
#
# COMPACT_ATOMS: atom_id res chain seq x y z
N MET A 1 -22.28 -5.86 3.59
CA MET A 1 -21.96 -4.57 4.23
C MET A 1 -20.77 -4.81 5.14
N CYS A 2 -19.73 -3.99 5.07
CA CYS A 2 -18.45 -4.31 5.71
C CYS A 2 -18.58 -4.22 7.24
N LEU A 3 -17.91 -5.10 7.99
CA LEU A 3 -17.89 -5.05 9.47
C LEU A 3 -17.39 -3.69 9.99
N SER A 4 -16.51 -3.02 9.24
CA SER A 4 -16.04 -1.68 9.53
C SER A 4 -17.16 -0.63 9.47
N ASP A 5 -18.11 -0.76 8.53
CA ASP A 5 -19.29 0.11 8.42
C ASP A 5 -20.22 -0.07 9.60
N HIS A 6 -20.46 -1.33 9.98
CA HIS A 6 -21.25 -1.66 11.16
C HIS A 6 -20.62 -1.11 12.44
N ALA A 7 -19.29 -1.22 12.58
CA ALA A 7 -18.55 -0.63 13.69
C ALA A 7 -18.70 0.90 13.72
N ARG A 8 -18.50 1.58 12.59
CA ARG A 8 -18.66 3.05 12.48
C ARG A 8 -20.09 3.50 12.81
N SER A 9 -21.09 2.80 12.28
CA SER A 9 -22.52 3.07 12.54
C SER A 9 -22.89 2.87 14.02
N ALA A 10 -22.43 1.76 14.62
CA ALA A 10 -22.66 1.48 16.04
C ALA A 10 -22.02 2.56 16.93
N LEU A 11 -20.78 2.96 16.62
CA LEU A 11 -20.10 4.02 17.34
C LEU A 11 -20.84 5.36 17.25
N ALA A 12 -21.24 5.78 16.04
CA ALA A 12 -21.97 7.03 15.82
C ALA A 12 -23.31 7.07 16.57
N ALA A 13 -23.95 5.91 16.73
CA ALA A 13 -25.20 5.77 17.46
C ALA A 13 -25.03 5.52 18.97
N GLY A 14 -23.80 5.59 19.50
CA GLY A 14 -23.53 5.35 20.93
C GLY A 14 -23.68 3.90 21.38
N ARG A 15 -23.82 2.94 20.45
CA ARG A 15 -23.93 1.51 20.76
C ARG A 15 -22.55 0.88 20.95
N TYR A 16 -21.89 1.24 22.06
CA TYR A 16 -20.48 0.88 22.29
C TYR A 16 -20.23 -0.63 22.47
N GLY A 17 -21.22 -1.38 22.98
CA GLY A 17 -21.16 -2.85 23.04
C GLY A 17 -21.09 -3.48 21.65
N ASP A 18 -21.99 -3.06 20.74
CA ASP A 18 -21.98 -3.51 19.34
C ASP A 18 -20.67 -3.10 18.64
N TYR A 19 -20.23 -1.85 18.83
CA TYR A 19 -18.96 -1.37 18.30
C TYR A 19 -17.81 -2.29 18.72
N LEU A 20 -17.68 -2.58 20.02
CA LEU A 20 -16.64 -3.46 20.54
C LEU A 20 -16.72 -4.87 19.94
N ASN A 21 -17.92 -5.42 19.77
CA ASN A 21 -18.12 -6.73 19.15
C ASN A 21 -17.63 -6.74 17.70
N TYR A 22 -17.99 -5.74 16.90
CA TYR A 22 -17.57 -5.66 15.50
C TYR A 22 -16.04 -5.51 15.36
N VAL A 23 -15.42 -4.61 16.14
CA VAL A 23 -13.96 -4.40 16.07
C VAL A 23 -13.17 -5.58 16.64
N SER A 24 -13.73 -6.33 17.60
CA SER A 24 -13.10 -7.56 18.10
C SER A 24 -13.09 -8.67 17.04
N THR A 25 -14.18 -8.79 16.25
CA THR A 25 -14.23 -9.70 15.10
C THR A 25 -13.20 -9.31 14.03
N LEU A 26 -13.06 -8.01 13.74
CA LEU A 26 -12.02 -7.51 12.85
C LEU A 26 -10.61 -7.84 13.38
N ALA A 27 -10.38 -7.73 14.69
CA ALA A 27 -9.08 -8.02 15.29
C ALA A 27 -8.68 -9.50 15.21
N ALA A 28 -9.65 -10.41 15.09
CA ALA A 28 -9.36 -11.82 14.81
C ALA A 28 -8.87 -12.03 13.36
N ARG A 29 -9.29 -11.18 12.42
CA ARG A 29 -8.93 -11.23 10.99
C ARG A 29 -7.60 -10.52 10.71
N ALA A 30 -7.43 -9.32 11.28
CA ALA A 30 -6.26 -8.45 11.11
C ALA A 30 -5.59 -8.14 12.48
N PRO A 31 -4.94 -9.13 13.12
CA PRO A 31 -4.48 -9.03 14.51
C PRO A 31 -3.34 -8.03 14.75
N ASP A 32 -2.58 -7.67 13.72
CA ASP A 32 -1.45 -6.73 13.77
C ASP A 32 -1.79 -5.36 13.13
N HIS A 33 -3.00 -5.19 12.60
CA HIS A 33 -3.40 -3.92 12.00
C HIS A 33 -3.57 -2.82 13.07
N PRO A 34 -2.78 -1.74 13.03
CA PRO A 34 -2.75 -0.72 14.09
C PRO A 34 -4.10 0.00 14.27
N GLY A 35 -4.82 0.29 13.18
CA GLY A 35 -6.16 0.86 13.23
C GLY A 35 -7.19 -0.03 13.94
N VAL A 36 -7.16 -1.35 13.73
CA VAL A 36 -8.06 -2.32 14.37
C VAL A 36 -7.72 -2.47 15.85
N ILE A 37 -6.43 -2.61 16.19
CA ILE A 37 -5.94 -2.64 17.57
C ILE A 37 -6.40 -1.40 18.34
N TYR A 38 -6.22 -0.21 17.75
CA TYR A 38 -6.66 1.06 18.33
C TYR A 38 -8.19 1.11 18.53
N ALA A 39 -8.96 0.65 17.54
CA ALA A 39 -10.41 0.61 17.61
C ALA A 39 -10.91 -0.32 18.74
N VAL A 40 -10.28 -1.47 18.94
CA VAL A 40 -10.60 -2.37 20.06
C VAL A 40 -10.26 -1.73 21.40
N ALA A 41 -9.08 -1.11 21.52
CA ALA A 41 -8.70 -0.38 22.74
C ALA A 41 -9.73 0.70 23.09
N ARG A 42 -10.16 1.46 22.08
CA ARG A 42 -11.18 2.50 22.20
C ARG A 42 -12.54 1.91 22.62
N GLY A 43 -12.94 0.78 22.04
CA GLY A 43 -14.17 0.07 22.41
C GLY A 43 -14.19 -0.32 23.89
N TYR A 44 -13.11 -0.93 24.38
CA TYR A 44 -12.99 -1.29 25.80
C TYR A 44 -13.03 -0.08 26.73
N ALA A 45 -12.42 1.04 26.34
CA ALA A 45 -12.49 2.27 27.13
C ALA A 45 -13.92 2.82 27.21
N LEU A 46 -14.65 2.84 26.09
CA LEU A 46 -16.03 3.34 26.01
C LEU A 46 -17.04 2.49 26.79
N VAL A 47 -16.80 1.17 26.94
CA VAL A 47 -17.66 0.28 27.74
C VAL A 47 -17.21 0.16 29.21
N GLY A 48 -16.28 1.02 29.66
CA GLY A 48 -15.85 1.06 31.07
C GLY A 48 -14.93 -0.09 31.49
N GLN A 49 -14.13 -0.65 30.56
CA GLN A 49 -13.17 -1.73 30.83
C GLN A 49 -11.71 -1.24 30.68
N PRO A 50 -11.20 -0.44 31.63
CA PRO A 50 -9.92 0.25 31.52
C PRO A 50 -8.71 -0.69 31.38
N ALA A 51 -8.70 -1.80 32.14
CA ALA A 51 -7.60 -2.76 32.07
C ALA A 51 -7.50 -3.44 30.69
N ALA A 52 -8.62 -3.71 30.03
CA ALA A 52 -8.63 -4.28 28.69
C ALA A 52 -8.17 -3.25 27.66
N ALA A 53 -8.65 -2.00 27.76
CA ALA A 53 -8.19 -0.90 26.91
C ALA A 53 -6.66 -0.72 26.98
N LEU A 54 -6.10 -0.71 28.19
CA LEU A 54 -4.65 -0.56 28.40
C LEU A 54 -3.83 -1.71 27.79
N ARG A 55 -4.31 -2.96 27.88
CA ARG A 55 -3.64 -4.10 27.21
C ARG A 55 -3.61 -3.92 25.69
N TRP A 56 -4.71 -3.48 25.08
CA TRP A 56 -4.76 -3.24 23.64
C TRP A 56 -3.92 -2.03 23.21
N LEU A 57 -3.87 -0.95 24.01
CA LEU A 57 -2.92 0.14 23.76
C LEU A 57 -1.45 -0.33 23.91
N GLY A 58 -1.17 -1.25 24.84
CA GLY A 58 0.13 -1.91 24.94
C GLY A 58 0.52 -2.63 23.65
N ARG A 59 -0.40 -3.42 23.11
CA ARG A 59 -0.27 -4.11 21.81
C ARG A 59 -0.07 -3.13 20.64
N LEU A 60 -0.74 -1.97 20.67
CA LEU A 60 -0.52 -0.91 19.68
C LEU A 60 0.95 -0.43 19.70
N GLY A 61 1.53 -0.33 20.89
CA GLY A 61 2.95 -0.06 21.05
C GLY A 61 3.86 -1.20 20.57
N ASP A 62 3.44 -2.46 20.69
CA ASP A 62 4.17 -3.64 20.22
C ASP A 62 4.26 -3.71 18.69
N VAL A 63 3.20 -3.34 17.97
CA VAL A 63 3.23 -3.29 16.50
C VAL A 63 4.03 -2.10 15.95
N GLY A 64 4.60 -1.28 16.83
CA GLY A 64 5.44 -0.15 16.47
C GLY A 64 4.68 1.12 16.11
N ALA A 65 3.37 1.19 16.36
CA ALA A 65 2.57 2.37 16.02
C ALA A 65 2.84 3.55 16.95
N GLY A 66 2.72 4.77 16.42
CA GLY A 66 3.01 6.04 17.09
C GLY A 66 1.81 6.96 17.29
N ARG A 67 0.57 6.42 17.24
CA ARG A 67 -0.66 7.22 17.30
C ARG A 67 -0.79 8.02 18.61
N ASP A 68 -1.22 9.27 18.51
CA ASP A 68 -1.46 10.12 19.67
C ASP A 68 -2.78 9.79 20.37
N VAL A 69 -2.69 9.01 21.44
CA VAL A 69 -3.83 8.61 22.28
C VAL A 69 -4.38 9.73 23.17
N ASP A 70 -3.65 10.84 23.37
CA ASP A 70 -4.15 11.98 24.15
C ASP A 70 -5.15 12.83 23.35
N SER A 71 -5.22 12.67 22.03
CA SER A 71 -6.19 13.35 21.17
C SER A 71 -7.61 12.76 21.26
N ASP A 72 -7.78 11.55 21.79
CA ASP A 72 -9.06 10.84 21.80
C ASP A 72 -9.73 10.91 23.18
N SER A 73 -10.95 11.45 23.21
CA SER A 73 -11.71 11.61 24.44
C SER A 73 -12.12 10.29 25.08
N ALA A 74 -12.15 9.19 24.32
CA ALA A 74 -12.45 7.86 24.84
C ALA A 74 -11.46 7.41 25.92
N PHE A 75 -10.22 7.92 25.91
CA PHE A 75 -9.17 7.53 26.86
C PHE A 75 -8.99 8.50 28.03
N VAL A 76 -9.80 9.57 28.15
CA VAL A 76 -9.66 10.57 29.23
C VAL A 76 -9.62 9.94 30.61
N GLY A 77 -10.50 8.95 30.88
CA GLY A 77 -10.55 8.25 32.15
C GLY A 77 -9.31 7.40 32.48
N LEU A 78 -8.42 7.15 31.51
CA LEU A 78 -7.20 6.35 31.71
C LEU A 78 -5.97 7.21 32.03
N ARG A 79 -6.01 8.51 31.75
CA ARG A 79 -4.83 9.40 31.74
C ARG A 79 -4.09 9.51 33.07
N SER A 80 -4.81 9.34 34.19
CA SER A 80 -4.22 9.37 35.54
C SER A 80 -3.44 8.09 35.89
N SER A 81 -3.70 6.98 35.20
CA SER A 81 -3.04 5.70 35.49
C SER A 81 -1.55 5.71 35.13
N SER A 82 -0.76 4.96 35.88
CA SER A 82 0.68 4.81 35.59
C SER A 82 0.93 4.02 34.30
N GLU A 83 0.05 3.06 34.04
CA GLU A 83 0.04 2.17 32.89
C GLU A 83 -0.24 2.94 31.60
N PHE A 84 -1.24 3.84 31.62
CA PHE A 84 -1.51 4.69 30.46
C PHE A 84 -0.31 5.61 30.15
N ARG A 85 0.31 6.20 31.18
CA ARG A 85 1.52 7.03 31.00
C ARG A 85 2.66 6.22 30.39
N ALA A 86 2.86 4.96 30.81
CA ALA A 86 3.87 4.07 30.26
C ALA A 86 3.59 3.72 28.79
N VAL A 87 2.35 3.37 28.45
CA VAL A 87 1.95 3.08 27.07
C VAL A 87 2.09 4.32 26.19
N ARG A 88 1.62 5.48 26.65
CA ARG A 88 1.80 6.75 25.92
C ARG A 88 3.28 7.03 25.67
N ALA A 89 4.14 6.88 26.68
CA ALA A 89 5.58 7.08 26.51
C ALA A 89 6.18 6.12 25.46
N ARG A 90 5.68 4.87 25.39
CA ARG A 90 6.07 3.92 24.35
C ARG A 90 5.62 4.35 22.95
N LEU A 91 4.36 4.77 22.79
CA LEU A 91 3.84 5.26 21.50
C LEU A 91 4.64 6.49 21.03
N GLN A 92 5.01 7.40 21.93
CA GLN A 92 5.87 8.54 21.58
C GLN A 92 7.29 8.10 21.19
N ARG A 93 7.88 7.10 21.87
CA ARG A 93 9.16 6.52 21.43
C ARG A 93 9.08 5.90 20.04
N ASN A 94 7.95 5.30 19.68
CA ASN A 94 7.74 4.75 18.34
C ASN A 94 7.71 5.85 17.25
N ARG A 95 7.49 7.13 17.60
CA ARG A 95 7.55 8.26 16.66
C ARG A 95 8.97 8.79 16.42
N VAL A 96 9.96 8.30 17.17
CA VAL A 96 11.36 8.72 16.96
C VAL A 96 11.74 8.40 15.51
N PRO A 97 12.20 9.38 14.72
CA PRO A 97 12.55 9.14 13.33
C PRO A 97 13.65 8.09 13.18
N VAL A 98 13.49 7.24 12.18
CA VAL A 98 14.52 6.31 11.70
C VAL A 98 14.83 6.75 10.27
N ALA A 99 16.05 7.22 10.03
CA ALA A 99 16.46 7.76 8.73
C ALA A 99 17.73 7.05 8.26
N ARG A 100 17.58 5.91 7.56
CA ARG A 100 18.73 5.15 7.03
C ARG A 100 19.08 5.52 5.58
N GLY A 101 18.12 6.07 4.84
CA GLY A 101 18.29 6.43 3.44
C GLY A 101 18.67 7.89 3.23
N ALA A 102 18.76 8.25 1.95
CA ALA A 102 19.02 9.60 1.49
C ALA A 102 17.96 10.07 0.48
N PRO A 103 17.72 11.37 0.33
CA PRO A 103 17.00 11.89 -0.82
C PRO A 103 17.71 11.46 -2.11
N ALA A 104 16.97 10.86 -3.05
CA ALA A 104 17.49 10.50 -4.36
C ALA A 104 17.27 11.64 -5.36
N PHE A 105 16.02 12.09 -5.47
CA PHE A 105 15.63 13.21 -6.33
C PHE A 105 14.24 13.72 -5.94
N THR A 106 13.91 14.91 -6.43
CA THR A 106 12.61 15.55 -6.26
C THR A 106 11.94 15.68 -7.62
N LEU A 107 10.62 15.45 -7.68
CA LEU A 107 9.87 15.59 -8.92
C LEU A 107 9.61 17.08 -9.23
N PRO A 108 9.62 17.48 -10.51
CA PRO A 108 9.61 18.90 -10.89
C PRO A 108 8.24 19.58 -10.77
N ASP A 109 7.15 18.81 -10.56
CA ASP A 109 5.77 19.31 -10.54
C ASP A 109 5.04 18.79 -9.29
N ALA A 110 4.61 19.72 -8.43
CA ALA A 110 3.92 19.46 -7.16
C ALA A 110 2.53 18.81 -7.36
N ASP A 111 1.97 18.90 -8.57
CA ASP A 111 0.66 18.38 -8.90
C ASP A 111 0.73 17.03 -9.62
N LEU A 112 1.91 16.39 -9.68
CA LEU A 112 2.03 15.04 -10.23
C LEU A 112 1.31 14.01 -9.36
N LEU A 113 1.47 14.09 -8.04
CA LEU A 113 0.97 13.11 -7.06
C LEU A 113 1.34 11.67 -7.49
N PRO A 114 2.64 11.33 -7.42
CA PRO A 114 3.15 10.09 -7.96
C PRO A 114 2.68 8.89 -7.15
N GLU A 115 2.29 7.82 -7.85
CA GLU A 115 1.92 6.53 -7.24
C GLU A 115 2.72 5.36 -7.78
N ALA A 116 3.37 5.54 -8.93
CA ALA A 116 4.14 4.49 -9.58
C ALA A 116 5.55 4.97 -9.92
N LEU A 117 6.55 4.15 -9.62
CA LEU A 117 7.96 4.41 -9.92
C LEU A 117 8.63 3.18 -10.53
N ALA A 118 9.27 3.35 -11.68
CA ALA A 118 10.11 2.31 -12.27
C ALA A 118 11.39 2.88 -12.89
N ARG A 119 12.38 2.01 -13.05
CA ARG A 119 13.64 2.32 -13.74
C ARG A 119 13.60 1.79 -15.17
N ASP A 120 13.86 2.64 -16.15
CA ASP A 120 14.15 2.19 -17.52
C ASP A 120 15.65 1.84 -17.60
N PRO A 121 16.05 0.56 -17.74
CA PRO A 121 17.46 0.19 -17.78
C PRO A 121 18.13 0.46 -19.13
N ILE A 122 17.37 0.80 -20.18
CA ILE A 122 17.90 1.10 -21.52
C ILE A 122 18.41 2.53 -21.58
N THR A 123 17.55 3.47 -21.16
CA THR A 123 17.86 4.90 -21.17
C THR A 123 18.43 5.39 -19.86
N ASP A 124 18.26 4.58 -18.80
CA ASP A 124 18.69 4.93 -17.47
C ASP A 124 18.02 6.23 -16.99
N GLU A 125 16.73 6.34 -17.32
CA GLU A 125 15.77 7.36 -16.86
C GLU A 125 14.75 6.74 -15.88
N TRP A 126 14.11 7.58 -15.08
CA TRP A 126 13.02 7.16 -14.20
C TRP A 126 11.69 7.33 -14.92
N LEU A 127 10.81 6.34 -14.77
CA LEU A 127 9.44 6.39 -15.23
C LEU A 127 8.54 6.61 -14.01
N VAL A 128 7.74 7.67 -14.05
CA VAL A 128 6.89 8.06 -12.92
C VAL A 128 5.45 8.22 -13.38
N GLY A 129 4.55 7.46 -12.78
CA GLY A 129 3.10 7.54 -13.02
C GLY A 129 2.47 8.63 -12.16
N SER A 130 1.56 9.40 -12.76
CA SER A 130 0.85 10.50 -12.09
C SER A 130 -0.63 10.17 -11.90
N LEU A 131 -1.11 10.33 -10.66
CA LEU A 131 -2.53 10.24 -10.35
C LEU A 131 -3.30 11.44 -10.92
N ALA A 132 -2.87 12.65 -10.56
CA ALA A 132 -3.60 13.87 -10.88
C ALA A 132 -3.48 14.30 -12.36
N LYS A 133 -2.30 14.15 -12.97
CA LYS A 133 -2.06 14.52 -14.39
C LYS A 133 -2.35 13.39 -15.37
N ARG A 134 -2.61 12.16 -14.88
CA ARG A 134 -3.02 11.00 -15.71
C ARG A 134 -2.07 10.72 -16.88
N LYS A 135 -0.79 10.63 -16.55
CA LYS A 135 0.30 10.43 -17.50
C LYS A 135 1.48 9.72 -16.85
N ILE A 136 2.40 9.27 -17.69
CA ILE A 136 3.72 8.80 -17.28
C ILE A 136 4.75 9.81 -17.79
N ILE A 137 5.64 10.26 -16.91
CA ILE A 137 6.78 11.08 -17.27
C ILE A 137 8.07 10.27 -17.28
N ARG A 138 9.02 10.69 -18.11
CA ARG A 138 10.44 10.35 -17.98
C ARG A 138 11.12 11.42 -17.14
N LEU A 139 11.99 11.02 -16.23
CA LEU A 139 12.85 11.91 -15.46
C LEU A 139 14.30 11.50 -15.69
N ALA A 140 15.04 12.37 -16.38
CA ALA A 140 16.44 12.18 -16.68
C ALA A 140 17.31 12.31 -15.41
N ARG A 141 18.55 11.79 -15.47
CA ARG A 141 19.52 11.87 -14.35
C ARG A 141 19.76 13.29 -13.82
N ASN A 142 19.63 14.31 -14.67
CA ASN A 142 19.80 15.70 -14.30
C ASN A 142 18.55 16.33 -13.64
N GLY A 143 17.50 15.53 -13.38
CA GLY A 143 16.24 15.98 -12.79
C GLY A 143 15.26 16.64 -13.78
N THR A 144 15.58 16.68 -15.07
CA THR A 144 14.67 17.21 -16.09
C THR A 144 13.57 16.19 -16.36
N GLY A 145 12.32 16.60 -16.20
CA GLY A 145 11.13 15.79 -16.48
C GLY A 145 10.52 16.12 -17.84
N SER A 146 10.06 15.10 -18.57
CA SER A 146 9.30 15.25 -19.81
C SER A 146 8.16 14.23 -19.86
N ASP A 147 7.05 14.60 -20.50
CA ASP A 147 5.95 13.69 -20.74
C ASP A 147 6.43 12.53 -21.64
N PHE A 148 6.06 11.30 -21.25
CA PHE A 148 6.41 10.10 -22.02
C PHE A 148 5.16 9.44 -22.59
N ILE A 149 4.19 9.10 -21.74
CA ILE A 149 2.89 8.57 -22.17
C ILE A 149 1.82 9.49 -21.61
N SER A 150 1.17 10.23 -22.50
CA SER A 150 0.04 11.10 -22.20
C SER A 150 -1.04 10.95 -23.27
N ASN A 151 -2.27 10.72 -22.84
CA ASN A 151 -3.45 10.63 -23.71
C ASN A 151 -4.66 11.10 -22.90
N SER A 152 -5.57 11.85 -23.52
CA SER A 152 -6.79 12.37 -22.89
C SER A 152 -7.69 11.29 -22.31
N GLY A 153 -7.59 10.05 -22.79
CA GLY A 153 -8.36 8.90 -22.28
C GLY A 153 -7.75 8.15 -21.09
N LEU A 154 -6.54 8.51 -20.64
CA LEU A 154 -5.91 7.84 -19.49
C LEU A 154 -6.63 8.19 -18.18
N LEU A 155 -6.70 7.20 -17.30
CA LEU A 155 -7.14 7.36 -15.92
C LEU A 155 -5.93 7.69 -15.04
N ARG A 156 -6.08 7.69 -13.71
CA ARG A 156 -4.96 7.88 -12.78
C ARG A 156 -3.98 6.72 -13.00
N VAL A 157 -2.68 7.00 -13.14
CA VAL A 157 -1.68 5.93 -13.28
C VAL A 157 -1.27 5.48 -11.87
N VAL A 158 -1.56 4.23 -11.53
CA VAL A 158 -1.43 3.71 -10.15
C VAL A 158 -0.23 2.79 -10.00
N GLY A 159 -0.04 1.83 -10.92
CA GLY A 159 1.12 0.93 -10.90
C GLY A 159 1.89 0.91 -12.21
N ILE A 160 3.20 0.70 -12.13
CA ILE A 160 4.11 0.57 -13.29
C ILE A 160 5.12 -0.55 -13.00
N HIS A 161 5.41 -1.36 -14.02
CA HIS A 161 6.55 -2.28 -13.99
C HIS A 161 7.22 -2.37 -15.36
N VAL A 162 8.55 -2.29 -15.38
CA VAL A 162 9.37 -2.48 -16.59
C VAL A 162 9.71 -3.96 -16.75
N ASP A 163 9.44 -4.54 -17.93
CA ASP A 163 9.98 -5.83 -18.37
C ASP A 163 11.19 -5.57 -19.27
N SER A 164 12.35 -5.48 -18.65
CA SER A 164 13.61 -5.17 -19.33
C SER A 164 14.02 -6.26 -20.32
N ALA A 165 13.71 -7.53 -20.03
CA ALA A 165 14.05 -8.66 -20.89
C ALA A 165 13.32 -8.60 -22.24
N ARG A 166 12.16 -7.95 -22.30
CA ARG A 166 11.32 -7.84 -23.49
C ARG A 166 11.18 -6.41 -24.01
N ALA A 167 11.84 -5.44 -23.37
CA ALA A 167 11.67 -4.02 -23.64
C ALA A 167 10.20 -3.57 -23.61
N LEU A 168 9.43 -4.09 -22.64
CA LEU A 168 8.04 -3.71 -22.43
C LEU A 168 7.87 -2.85 -21.17
N LEU A 169 6.90 -1.95 -21.22
CA LEU A 169 6.38 -1.23 -20.07
C LEU A 169 4.95 -1.71 -19.80
N TRP A 170 4.68 -2.12 -18.57
CA TRP A 170 3.35 -2.41 -18.09
C TRP A 170 2.91 -1.34 -17.12
N PHE A 171 1.67 -0.87 -17.25
CA PHE A 171 1.11 0.05 -16.26
C PHE A 171 -0.40 -0.12 -16.11
N ALA A 172 -0.86 0.07 -14.87
CA ALA A 172 -2.26 0.03 -14.51
C ALA A 172 -2.80 1.44 -14.32
N THR A 173 -4.05 1.64 -14.69
CA THR A 173 -4.75 2.90 -14.48
C THR A 173 -6.09 2.66 -13.82
N TRP A 174 -6.54 3.61 -13.01
CA TRP A 174 -7.80 3.54 -12.29
C TRP A 174 -8.45 4.91 -12.14
N ALA A 175 -9.77 4.94 -12.08
CA ALA A 175 -10.52 6.09 -11.59
C ALA A 175 -11.88 5.64 -11.05
N PRO A 176 -12.43 6.34 -10.04
CA PRO A 176 -13.84 6.22 -9.71
C PRO A 176 -14.69 6.68 -10.90
N ARG A 177 -15.86 6.06 -11.12
CA ARG A 177 -16.86 6.49 -12.08
C ARG A 177 -17.79 7.49 -11.40
N GLU A 178 -18.35 8.42 -12.14
CA GLU A 178 -19.36 9.31 -11.57
C GLU A 178 -20.56 8.49 -11.07
N ALA A 179 -20.99 8.73 -9.83
CA ALA A 179 -22.16 8.07 -9.26
C ALA A 179 -23.39 8.38 -10.12
N SER A 180 -24.02 7.35 -10.69
CA SER A 180 -25.28 7.53 -11.43
C SER A 180 -26.41 7.82 -10.44
N SER A 181 -26.73 9.11 -10.21
CA SER A 181 -27.98 9.68 -9.66
C SER A 181 -28.75 8.94 -8.54
N THR A 182 -28.13 8.05 -7.77
CA THR A 182 -28.77 7.27 -6.70
C THR A 182 -27.90 7.32 -5.43
N PRO A 183 -28.49 7.59 -4.25
CA PRO A 183 -27.71 7.73 -3.03
C PRO A 183 -27.42 6.39 -2.34
N PHE A 184 -26.20 6.33 -1.79
CA PHE A 184 -25.56 5.32 -0.92
C PHE A 184 -24.86 4.12 -1.58
N GLY A 185 -23.57 4.30 -1.84
CA GLY A 185 -22.55 3.32 -2.21
C GLY A 185 -21.27 4.07 -2.62
N GLU A 186 -20.09 3.44 -2.52
CA GLU A 186 -18.90 3.99 -3.19
C GLU A 186 -19.15 3.97 -4.71
N PRO A 187 -18.72 5.02 -5.44
CA PRO A 187 -18.91 5.07 -6.88
C PRO A 187 -18.21 3.87 -7.54
N PRO A 188 -18.86 3.20 -8.51
CA PRO A 188 -18.20 2.08 -9.15
C PRO A 188 -16.94 2.55 -9.85
N SER A 189 -15.90 1.73 -9.92
CA SER A 189 -14.61 2.14 -10.49
C SER A 189 -14.41 1.63 -11.91
N GLN A 190 -13.40 2.17 -12.59
CA GLN A 190 -12.93 1.64 -13.87
C GLN A 190 -11.41 1.48 -13.82
N THR A 191 -10.91 0.40 -14.38
CA THR A 191 -9.48 0.12 -14.50
C THR A 191 -9.08 -0.37 -15.88
N ARG A 192 -7.82 -0.15 -16.24
CA ARG A 192 -7.20 -0.66 -17.46
C ARG A 192 -5.76 -1.02 -17.20
N LEU A 193 -5.31 -2.14 -17.75
CA LEU A 193 -3.91 -2.51 -17.83
C LEU A 193 -3.40 -2.25 -19.24
N PHE A 194 -2.22 -1.64 -19.37
CA PHE A 194 -1.58 -1.36 -20.64
C PHE A 194 -0.26 -2.11 -20.77
N LYS A 195 -0.02 -2.66 -21.95
CA LYS A 195 1.27 -3.19 -22.41
C LYS A 195 1.81 -2.27 -23.49
N CYS A 196 2.99 -1.73 -23.28
CA CYS A 196 3.58 -0.72 -24.16
C CYS A 196 5.01 -1.09 -24.55
N ASP A 197 5.45 -0.58 -25.69
CA ASP A 197 6.87 -0.56 -26.04
C ASP A 197 7.61 0.41 -25.10
N LEU A 198 8.64 -0.07 -24.40
CA LEU A 198 9.35 0.71 -23.38
C LEU A 198 10.06 1.93 -23.96
N ARG A 199 10.54 1.85 -25.21
CA ARG A 199 11.36 2.89 -25.82
C ARG A 199 10.51 4.04 -26.35
N THR A 200 9.41 3.71 -27.02
CA THR A 200 8.57 4.66 -27.74
C THR A 200 7.34 5.09 -26.94
N GLY A 201 6.94 4.31 -25.93
CA GLY A 201 5.70 4.53 -25.19
C GLY A 201 4.45 4.14 -25.98
N HIS A 202 4.61 3.53 -27.15
CA HIS A 202 3.48 3.10 -27.97
C HIS A 202 2.71 1.98 -27.29
N ILE A 203 1.39 2.19 -27.11
CA ILE A 203 0.50 1.20 -26.53
C ILE A 203 0.31 0.05 -27.51
N LEU A 204 0.78 -1.13 -27.13
CA LEU A 204 0.66 -2.36 -27.92
C LEU A 204 -0.66 -3.08 -27.63
N ARG A 205 -1.10 -3.06 -26.36
CA ARG A 205 -2.34 -3.71 -25.94
C ARG A 205 -2.93 -3.02 -24.71
N THR A 206 -4.26 -3.02 -24.66
CA THR A 206 -5.06 -2.63 -23.50
C THR A 206 -5.89 -3.82 -23.04
N TYR A 207 -5.91 -4.08 -21.74
CA TYR A 207 -6.71 -5.12 -21.11
C TYR A 207 -7.67 -4.51 -20.10
N VAL A 208 -8.86 -5.10 -20.01
CA VAL A 208 -9.91 -4.75 -19.05
C VAL A 208 -10.46 -6.05 -18.45
N PRO A 209 -10.90 -6.05 -17.17
CA PRO A 209 -11.63 -7.17 -16.59
C PRO A 209 -12.82 -7.57 -17.48
N SER A 210 -13.12 -8.86 -17.57
CA SER A 210 -14.27 -9.36 -18.36
C SER A 210 -15.61 -8.84 -17.85
N ASP A 211 -15.67 -8.55 -16.55
CA ASP A 211 -16.80 -8.03 -15.80
C ASP A 211 -16.62 -6.54 -15.45
N SER A 212 -16.06 -5.74 -16.36
CA SER A 212 -15.76 -4.31 -16.19
C SER A 212 -16.94 -3.39 -15.82
N GLY A 213 -18.14 -3.95 -15.64
CA GLY A 213 -19.28 -3.26 -15.05
C GLY A 213 -19.23 -3.17 -13.52
N GLY A 214 -18.46 -4.04 -12.85
CA GLY A 214 -18.20 -4.01 -11.40
C GLY A 214 -16.99 -3.14 -11.03
N ASP A 215 -16.70 -3.11 -9.73
CA ASP A 215 -15.61 -2.31 -9.15
C ASP A 215 -14.29 -3.02 -9.32
N HIS A 216 -13.30 -2.37 -9.93
CA HIS A 216 -11.98 -2.93 -10.14
C HIS A 216 -10.92 -1.83 -10.03
N LEU A 217 -9.83 -2.15 -9.35
CA LEU A 217 -8.65 -1.31 -9.23
C LEU A 217 -7.42 -2.18 -9.47
N PHE A 218 -6.97 -2.26 -10.73
CA PHE A 218 -5.66 -2.82 -11.00
C PHE A 218 -4.59 -1.90 -10.41
N ASN A 219 -3.82 -2.46 -9.48
CA ASN A 219 -2.90 -1.71 -8.66
C ASN A 219 -1.45 -2.02 -9.05
N ASP A 220 -0.82 -2.97 -8.36
CA ASP A 220 0.57 -3.33 -8.56
C ASP A 220 0.74 -4.57 -9.43
N LEU A 221 1.97 -4.74 -9.95
CA LEU A 221 2.29 -5.81 -10.91
C LEU A 221 3.55 -6.58 -10.51
N ALA A 222 3.57 -7.88 -10.84
CA ALA A 222 4.77 -8.70 -10.77
C ALA A 222 4.95 -9.50 -12.07
N ILE A 223 6.15 -9.43 -12.66
CA ILE A 223 6.44 -10.05 -13.95
C ILE A 223 7.32 -11.29 -13.74
N ARG A 224 6.83 -12.45 -14.19
CA ARG A 224 7.62 -13.69 -14.20
C ARG A 224 8.67 -13.67 -15.29
N ARG A 225 9.70 -14.52 -15.14
CA ARG A 225 10.73 -14.74 -16.17
C ARG A 225 10.16 -15.23 -17.50
N ASN A 226 9.06 -16.00 -17.48
CA ASN A 226 8.38 -16.42 -18.72
C ASN A 226 7.57 -15.27 -19.37
N GLY A 227 7.39 -14.15 -18.67
CA GLY A 227 6.73 -12.95 -19.15
C GLY A 227 5.26 -12.84 -18.76
N ASP A 228 4.72 -13.83 -18.04
CA ASP A 228 3.40 -13.69 -17.44
C ASP A 228 3.41 -12.56 -16.42
N VAL A 229 2.35 -11.76 -16.42
CA VAL A 229 2.21 -10.61 -15.53
C VAL A 229 1.08 -10.91 -14.56
N PHE A 230 1.36 -10.84 -13.26
CA PHE A 230 0.34 -10.86 -12.22
C PHE A 230 -0.01 -9.44 -11.81
N ILE A 231 -1.29 -9.19 -11.55
CA ILE A 231 -1.84 -7.87 -11.25
C ILE A 231 -2.76 -8.01 -10.05
N THR A 232 -2.60 -7.16 -9.04
CA THR A 232 -3.56 -7.09 -7.94
C THR A 232 -4.77 -6.25 -8.33
N ASP A 233 -5.94 -6.70 -7.88
CA ASP A 233 -7.19 -5.95 -7.96
C ASP A 233 -7.62 -5.58 -6.54
N THR A 234 -7.38 -4.33 -6.15
CA THR A 234 -7.64 -3.84 -4.79
C THR A 234 -9.14 -3.95 -4.48
N ASP A 235 -10.00 -3.40 -5.35
CA ASP A 235 -11.44 -3.34 -5.12
C ASP A 235 -12.09 -4.75 -5.03
N GLN A 236 -11.45 -5.79 -5.57
CA GLN A 236 -11.91 -7.18 -5.51
C GLN A 236 -11.12 -8.08 -4.55
N GLY A 237 -10.04 -7.58 -3.94
CA GLY A 237 -9.11 -8.41 -3.14
C GLY A 237 -8.50 -9.58 -3.93
N SER A 238 -8.45 -9.49 -5.27
CA SER A 238 -8.18 -10.61 -6.16
C SER A 238 -6.85 -10.44 -6.91
N VAL A 239 -6.38 -11.49 -7.56
CA VAL A 239 -5.19 -11.45 -8.43
C VAL A 239 -5.59 -11.88 -9.84
N TYR A 240 -5.23 -11.06 -10.82
CA TYR A 240 -5.34 -11.33 -12.25
C TYR A 240 -4.00 -11.75 -12.84
N ARG A 241 -4.05 -12.36 -14.01
CA ARG A 241 -2.85 -12.73 -14.79
C ARG A 241 -3.04 -12.38 -16.26
N VAL A 242 -2.04 -11.77 -16.87
CA VAL A 242 -1.86 -11.79 -18.32
C VAL A 242 -0.93 -12.94 -18.66
N ARG A 243 -1.40 -13.88 -19.49
CA ARG A 243 -0.55 -14.90 -20.09
C ARG A 243 0.09 -14.33 -21.34
N LEU A 244 1.42 -14.27 -21.37
CA LEU A 244 2.11 -13.57 -22.45
C LEU A 244 2.06 -14.33 -23.79
N ASP A 245 2.02 -15.66 -23.74
CA ASP A 245 2.01 -16.55 -24.91
C ASP A 245 0.74 -16.41 -25.76
N VAL A 246 -0.40 -16.20 -25.12
CA VAL A 246 -1.70 -16.03 -25.78
C VAL A 246 -2.24 -14.60 -25.73
N ASP A 247 -1.54 -13.69 -25.05
CA ASP A 247 -1.87 -12.27 -24.89
C ASP A 247 -3.29 -12.03 -24.31
N THR A 248 -3.66 -12.80 -23.27
CA THR A 248 -4.98 -12.73 -22.63
C THR A 248 -4.90 -12.43 -21.13
N LEU A 249 -5.76 -11.54 -20.66
CA LEU A 249 -6.03 -11.29 -19.25
C LEU A 249 -7.06 -12.29 -18.71
N GLU A 250 -6.78 -12.90 -17.56
CA GLU A 250 -7.70 -13.81 -16.87
C GLU A 250 -7.67 -13.58 -15.36
N LEU A 251 -8.79 -13.86 -14.69
CA LEU A 251 -8.82 -13.94 -13.23
C LEU A 251 -7.97 -15.13 -12.79
N PHE A 252 -6.86 -14.87 -12.08
CA PHE A 252 -5.96 -15.92 -11.64
C PHE A 252 -6.44 -16.54 -10.32
N LEU A 253 -6.76 -15.71 -9.33
CA LEU A 253 -7.23 -16.13 -8.01
C LEU A 253 -8.25 -15.11 -7.48
N SER A 254 -9.47 -15.60 -7.17
CA SER A 254 -10.40 -14.91 -6.29
C SER A 254 -10.16 -15.35 -4.85
N THR A 255 -10.30 -14.45 -3.89
CA THR A 255 -9.99 -14.69 -2.48
C THR A 255 -11.25 -14.65 -1.61
N ASP A 256 -11.13 -15.19 -0.40
CA ASP A 256 -12.09 -14.90 0.66
C ASP A 256 -11.84 -13.47 1.16
N ARG A 257 -12.67 -12.52 0.71
CA ARG A 257 -12.56 -11.09 1.05
C ARG A 257 -12.70 -10.79 2.54
N GLU A 258 -13.13 -11.75 3.36
CA GLU A 258 -13.11 -11.60 4.82
C GLU A 258 -11.73 -11.86 5.44
N ARG A 259 -10.85 -12.54 4.71
CA ARG A 259 -9.50 -12.92 5.16
C ARG A 259 -8.40 -12.24 4.37
N PHE A 260 -8.70 -11.81 3.16
CA PHE A 260 -7.78 -11.22 2.20
C PHE A 260 -8.52 -10.11 1.44
N SER A 261 -8.54 -8.91 2.03
CA SER A 261 -9.15 -7.72 1.45
C SER A 261 -8.10 -6.75 0.91
N ASP A 262 -8.47 -5.99 -0.11
CA ASP A 262 -7.67 -4.91 -0.72
C ASP A 262 -6.26 -5.36 -1.12
N ALA A 263 -6.20 -6.30 -2.06
CA ALA A 263 -4.94 -6.78 -2.63
C ALA A 263 -4.16 -5.59 -3.22
N ASN A 264 -2.95 -5.33 -2.72
CA ASN A 264 -2.17 -4.16 -3.09
C ASN A 264 -0.79 -4.57 -3.61
N GLY A 265 0.31 -4.28 -2.91
CA GLY A 265 1.66 -4.66 -3.35
C GLY A 265 1.83 -6.15 -3.63
N ILE A 266 2.52 -6.48 -4.73
CA ILE A 266 2.74 -7.86 -5.18
C ILE A 266 4.18 -8.07 -5.65
N THR A 267 4.76 -9.21 -5.29
CA THR A 267 6.10 -9.58 -5.74
C THR A 267 6.28 -11.10 -5.86
N LEU A 268 7.32 -11.52 -6.57
CA LEU A 268 7.64 -12.93 -6.82
C LEU A 268 8.82 -13.39 -5.95
N SER A 269 8.78 -14.64 -5.48
CA SER A 269 9.95 -15.32 -4.96
C SER A 269 11.03 -15.48 -6.05
N ALA A 270 12.29 -15.64 -5.62
CA ALA A 270 13.43 -15.80 -6.53
C ALA A 270 13.34 -16.98 -7.51
N ASP A 271 12.54 -18.00 -7.22
CA ASP A 271 12.32 -19.17 -8.10
C ASP A 271 11.08 -19.05 -8.99
N ASP A 272 10.44 -17.89 -8.99
CA ASP A 272 9.17 -17.56 -9.64
C ASP A 272 7.96 -18.38 -9.16
N ARG A 273 8.07 -19.31 -8.20
CA ARG A 273 6.97 -20.24 -7.87
C ARG A 273 5.92 -19.67 -6.93
N THR A 274 6.26 -18.61 -6.22
CA THR A 274 5.44 -18.04 -5.16
C THR A 274 5.19 -16.56 -5.42
N LEU A 275 3.95 -16.11 -5.24
CA LEU A 275 3.63 -14.70 -5.11
C LEU A 275 3.51 -14.34 -3.62
N TYR A 276 4.04 -13.19 -3.26
CA TYR A 276 3.70 -12.52 -2.01
C TYR A 276 2.82 -11.32 -2.35
N VAL A 277 1.67 -11.22 -1.69
CA VAL A 277 0.68 -10.16 -1.93
C VAL A 277 0.30 -9.52 -0.60
N ALA A 278 0.32 -8.19 -0.55
CA ALA A 278 -0.15 -7.42 0.58
C ALA A 278 -1.68 -7.28 0.56
N PHE A 279 -2.28 -7.39 1.73
CA PHE A 279 -3.70 -7.18 2.01
C PHE A 279 -3.85 -6.33 3.27
N VAL A 280 -5.07 -5.88 3.58
CA VAL A 280 -5.37 -5.23 4.88
C VAL A 280 -4.98 -6.14 6.05
N GLU A 281 -5.23 -7.43 5.93
CA GLU A 281 -4.97 -8.41 6.98
C GLU A 281 -3.48 -8.77 7.11
N GLY A 282 -2.63 -8.41 6.15
CA GLY A 282 -1.21 -8.72 6.16
C GLY A 282 -0.69 -9.24 4.83
N ILE A 283 0.50 -9.84 4.84
CA ILE A 283 1.06 -10.47 3.65
C ILE A 283 0.51 -11.89 3.50
N ALA A 284 0.05 -12.26 2.31
CA ALA A 284 -0.23 -13.63 1.93
C ALA A 284 0.81 -14.19 0.97
N ARG A 285 1.08 -15.49 1.11
CA ARG A 285 1.86 -16.31 0.21
C ARG A 285 0.91 -17.11 -0.69
N ILE A 286 1.08 -17.04 -2.00
CA ILE A 286 0.29 -17.77 -2.99
C ILE A 286 1.21 -18.69 -3.79
N ASP A 287 0.92 -20.00 -3.77
CA ASP A 287 1.56 -20.95 -4.67
C ASP A 287 0.97 -20.81 -6.08
N ILE A 288 1.79 -20.49 -7.06
CA ILE A 288 1.28 -20.16 -8.41
C ILE A 288 0.66 -21.37 -9.11
N ARG A 289 1.14 -22.58 -8.82
CA ARG A 289 0.69 -23.80 -9.48
C ARG A 289 -0.63 -24.30 -8.88
N THR A 290 -0.71 -24.35 -7.55
CA THR A 290 -1.88 -24.89 -6.84
C THR A 290 -2.92 -23.81 -6.53
N LYS A 291 -2.55 -22.53 -6.67
CA LYS A 291 -3.33 -21.36 -6.26
C LYS A 291 -3.64 -21.33 -4.75
N ALA A 292 -2.93 -22.12 -3.95
CA ALA A 292 -3.09 -22.13 -2.51
C ALA A 292 -2.61 -20.81 -1.91
N ILE A 293 -3.50 -20.12 -1.20
CA ILE A 293 -3.21 -18.87 -0.48
C ILE A 293 -3.10 -19.13 1.02
N THR A 294 -2.11 -18.55 1.66
CA THR A 294 -1.91 -18.64 3.11
C THR A 294 -1.32 -17.34 3.63
N ARG A 295 -1.90 -16.78 4.70
CA ARG A 295 -1.34 -15.62 5.39
C ARG A 295 0.04 -15.98 5.95
N VAL A 296 1.02 -15.11 5.77
CA VAL A 296 2.38 -15.27 6.31
C VAL A 296 2.36 -14.83 7.78
N PRO A 297 2.47 -15.75 8.76
CA PRO A 297 2.50 -15.37 10.16
C PRO A 297 3.72 -14.52 10.51
N LEU A 298 3.49 -13.50 11.32
CA LEU A 298 4.51 -12.68 11.97
C LEU A 298 4.91 -13.36 13.29
N LEU A 299 6.19 -13.77 13.40
CA LEU A 299 6.75 -14.37 14.62
C LEU A 299 7.50 -13.34 15.49
N ALA A 300 7.48 -12.07 15.10
CA ALA A 300 8.11 -10.95 15.78
C ALA A 300 7.10 -9.82 16.02
N ALA A 301 7.47 -8.89 16.91
CA ALA A 301 6.73 -7.65 17.08
C ALA A 301 6.81 -6.80 15.80
N GLY A 302 5.70 -6.18 15.42
CA GLY A 302 5.58 -5.40 14.19
C GLY A 302 4.18 -5.55 13.57
N SER A 303 4.03 -5.03 12.36
CA SER A 303 2.81 -5.14 11.57
C SER A 303 3.17 -5.32 10.11
N ALA A 304 2.52 -6.27 9.45
CA ALA A 304 2.56 -6.45 8.00
C ALA A 304 1.24 -6.03 7.33
N ALA A 305 0.33 -5.39 8.07
CA ALA A 305 -0.98 -4.95 7.59
C ALA A 305 -0.87 -3.77 6.61
N SER A 306 -1.74 -3.77 5.59
CA SER A 306 -1.93 -2.70 4.60
C SER A 306 -0.60 -2.12 4.09
N ILE A 307 0.29 -3.02 3.65
CA ILE A 307 1.47 -2.62 2.89
C ILE A 307 0.98 -2.15 1.52
N ASP A 308 1.46 -0.98 1.11
CA ASP A 308 1.21 -0.38 -0.18
C ASP A 308 2.11 -1.05 -1.22
N GLY A 309 3.34 -0.57 -1.44
CA GLY A 309 4.33 -1.28 -2.27
C GLY A 309 5.04 -2.44 -1.54
N LEU A 310 5.20 -3.59 -2.22
CA LEU A 310 5.86 -4.80 -1.69
C LEU A 310 6.90 -5.37 -2.68
N TYR A 311 8.13 -5.62 -2.22
CA TYR A 311 9.25 -6.02 -3.07
C TYR A 311 10.07 -7.17 -2.49
N TRP A 312 10.42 -8.15 -3.31
CA TRP A 312 11.32 -9.22 -2.92
C TRP A 312 12.79 -8.76 -2.97
N TYR A 313 13.54 -9.02 -1.89
CA TYR A 313 14.98 -8.79 -1.84
C TYR A 313 15.70 -9.88 -1.05
N ARG A 314 16.48 -10.72 -1.73
CA ARG A 314 17.41 -11.72 -1.14
C ARG A 314 16.84 -12.54 0.04
N GLY A 315 15.60 -13.04 -0.07
CA GLY A 315 14.97 -13.84 0.99
C GLY A 315 14.21 -13.04 2.04
N SER A 316 14.11 -11.73 1.85
CA SER A 316 13.29 -10.81 2.64
C SER A 316 12.28 -10.10 1.73
N LEU A 317 11.31 -9.44 2.35
CA LEU A 317 10.39 -8.53 1.68
C LEU A 317 10.67 -7.11 2.16
N ILE A 318 10.61 -6.13 1.26
CA ILE A 318 10.63 -4.71 1.56
C ILE A 318 9.21 -4.19 1.36
N GLY A 319 8.62 -3.60 2.40
CA GLY A 319 7.27 -3.06 2.35
C GLY A 319 7.24 -1.57 2.68
N VAL A 320 6.42 -0.82 1.96
CA VAL A 320 6.10 0.57 2.23
C VAL A 320 4.71 0.65 2.84
N GLN A 321 4.55 1.39 3.92
CA GLN A 321 3.28 1.55 4.63
C GLN A 321 2.99 3.02 4.87
N HIS A 322 1.72 3.38 4.73
CA HIS A 322 1.21 4.72 5.04
C HIS A 322 0.00 4.70 5.98
N LEU A 323 -0.16 3.64 6.78
CA LEU A 323 -1.25 3.56 7.75
C LEU A 323 -1.10 4.66 8.80
N PRO A 324 -2.19 5.30 9.25
CA PRO A 324 -2.13 6.33 10.29
C PRO A 324 -1.39 5.89 11.56
N GLY A 325 -0.24 6.52 11.82
CA GLY A 325 0.63 6.20 12.95
C GLY A 325 1.52 4.97 12.75
N LEU A 326 1.66 4.46 11.52
CA LEU A 326 2.59 3.41 11.10
C LEU A 326 3.11 3.69 9.67
N GLU A 327 3.42 4.95 9.39
CA GLU A 327 4.06 5.37 8.15
C GLU A 327 5.54 5.00 8.19
N GLN A 328 5.96 4.05 7.35
CA GLN A 328 7.32 3.51 7.36
C GLN A 328 7.70 2.77 6.08
N VAL A 329 9.01 2.57 5.90
CA VAL A 329 9.55 1.49 5.06
C VAL A 329 10.15 0.45 5.99
N ALA A 330 9.80 -0.82 5.81
CA ALA A 330 10.26 -1.92 6.65
C ALA A 330 10.76 -3.11 5.82
N ARG A 331 11.74 -3.82 6.38
CA ARG A 331 12.22 -5.10 5.90
C ARG A 331 11.61 -6.22 6.74
N TYR A 332 11.12 -7.25 6.07
CA TYR A 332 10.53 -8.45 6.66
C TYR A 332 11.39 -9.65 6.29
N ASP A 333 12.18 -10.14 7.23
CA ASP A 333 13.04 -11.29 6.98
C ASP A 333 12.24 -12.59 7.08
N LEU A 334 12.23 -13.34 5.99
CA LEU A 334 11.47 -14.58 5.94
C LEU A 334 12.25 -15.72 6.62
N ALA A 335 11.51 -16.75 7.03
CA ALA A 335 12.08 -18.07 7.24
C ALA A 335 12.63 -18.62 5.90
N PRO A 336 13.62 -19.53 5.90
CA PRO A 336 14.20 -20.08 4.68
C PRO A 336 13.18 -20.73 3.73
N ASP A 337 12.06 -21.24 4.24
CA ASP A 337 10.98 -21.82 3.44
C ASP A 337 9.98 -20.76 2.90
N GLY A 338 10.19 -19.49 3.25
CA GLY A 338 9.38 -18.36 2.84
C GLY A 338 7.98 -18.33 3.47
N ARG A 339 7.71 -19.13 4.52
CA ARG A 339 6.35 -19.30 5.07
C ARG A 339 6.05 -18.46 6.30
N SER A 340 7.03 -17.84 6.93
CA SER A 340 6.83 -16.96 8.09
C SER A 340 7.81 -15.80 8.08
N ILE A 341 7.47 -14.72 8.77
CA ILE A 341 8.36 -13.57 8.99
C ILE A 341 8.97 -13.72 10.38
N ARG A 342 10.30 -13.76 10.45
CA ARG A 342 11.06 -13.97 11.70
C ARG A 342 11.52 -12.68 12.34
N HIS A 343 11.71 -11.64 11.54
CA HIS A 343 12.17 -10.33 12.01
C HIS A 343 11.57 -9.21 11.16
N VAL A 344 11.32 -8.08 11.80
CA VAL A 344 10.87 -6.85 11.14
C VAL A 344 11.84 -5.75 11.52
N THR A 345 12.53 -5.18 10.54
CA THR A 345 13.41 -4.02 10.71
C THR A 345 12.78 -2.80 10.08
N VAL A 346 12.58 -1.75 10.86
CA VAL A 346 12.17 -0.44 10.33
C VAL A 346 13.39 0.21 9.68
N LEU A 347 13.30 0.51 8.38
CA LEU A 347 14.38 1.13 7.60
C LEU A 347 14.23 2.65 7.57
N GLU A 348 13.00 3.13 7.38
CA GLU A 348 12.65 4.55 7.32
C GLU A 348 11.36 4.79 8.10
N ARG A 349 11.32 5.88 8.88
CA ARG A 349 10.14 6.34 9.61
C ARG A 349 10.33 7.80 10.02
N GLY A 350 9.26 8.58 9.91
CA GLY A 350 9.18 9.90 10.55
C GLY A 350 8.42 10.91 9.70
N ASP A 351 7.61 11.75 10.37
CA ASP A 351 6.75 12.78 9.75
C ASP A 351 7.54 13.79 8.90
N SER A 352 8.84 13.97 9.18
CA SER A 352 9.73 14.84 8.39
C SER A 352 10.28 14.18 7.11
N LEU A 353 10.13 12.86 6.97
CA LEU A 353 10.68 12.06 5.89
C LEU A 353 9.57 11.52 4.97
N LEU A 354 8.42 11.17 5.55
CA LEU A 354 7.35 10.44 4.89
C LEU A 354 6.05 11.25 4.94
N HIS A 355 5.38 11.38 3.80
CA HIS A 355 4.03 11.91 3.70
C HIS A 355 3.24 11.08 2.69
N LEU A 356 2.48 10.11 3.19
CA LEU A 356 1.81 9.10 2.36
C LEU A 356 2.77 8.41 1.38
N PRO A 357 3.83 7.75 1.87
CA PRO A 357 4.72 7.00 0.98
C PRO A 357 3.96 5.85 0.31
N THR A 358 4.31 5.54 -0.94
CA THR A 358 3.57 4.54 -1.74
C THR A 358 4.50 3.49 -2.34
N THR A 359 4.70 3.51 -3.65
CA THR A 359 5.49 2.46 -4.33
C THR A 359 6.95 2.87 -4.55
N GLY A 360 7.72 1.92 -5.05
CA GLY A 360 9.13 2.05 -5.36
C GLY A 360 9.61 0.99 -6.34
N THR A 361 10.93 0.88 -6.46
CA THR A 361 11.59 -0.12 -7.30
C THR A 361 12.98 -0.41 -6.78
N ILE A 362 13.44 -1.65 -6.97
CA ILE A 362 14.78 -2.08 -6.59
C ILE A 362 15.70 -2.01 -7.81
N VAL A 363 16.83 -1.33 -7.67
CA VAL A 363 17.90 -1.25 -8.67
C VAL A 363 19.19 -1.75 -8.04
N GLY A 364 19.58 -2.98 -8.38
CA GLY A 364 20.70 -3.67 -7.73
C GLY A 364 20.41 -3.89 -6.24
N ASP A 365 21.24 -3.30 -5.38
CA ASP A 365 21.09 -3.35 -3.92
C ASP A 365 20.41 -2.10 -3.33
N HIS A 366 19.87 -1.22 -4.17
CA HIS A 366 19.22 0.01 -3.74
C HIS A 366 17.70 -0.04 -3.93
N PHE A 367 16.94 0.36 -2.92
CA PHE A 367 15.49 0.55 -3.02
C PHE A 367 15.16 2.04 -3.11
N TYR A 368 14.57 2.43 -4.23
CA TYR A 368 14.08 3.78 -4.48
C TYR A 368 12.57 3.80 -4.28
N TYR A 369 12.04 4.71 -3.48
CA TYR A 369 10.62 4.75 -3.18
C TYR A 369 10.09 6.19 -3.09
N ILE A 370 8.82 6.35 -3.42
CA ILE A 370 8.09 7.61 -3.28
C ILE A 370 7.87 7.84 -1.79
N ALA A 371 8.60 8.80 -1.21
CA ALA A 371 8.52 9.12 0.20
C ALA A 371 7.40 10.12 0.51
N SER A 372 7.07 10.99 -0.45
CA SER A 372 6.01 11.98 -0.33
C SER A 372 5.13 12.08 -1.57
N SER A 373 4.06 11.30 -1.64
CA SER A 373 3.13 11.29 -2.78
C SER A 373 2.22 12.53 -2.79
N HIS A 374 1.81 13.00 -1.60
CA HIS A 374 0.80 14.04 -1.42
C HIS A 374 -0.56 13.73 -2.06
N TYR A 375 -0.89 12.45 -2.27
CA TYR A 375 -2.13 12.07 -2.96
C TYR A 375 -3.40 12.43 -2.18
N ASP A 376 -3.30 12.78 -0.89
CA ASP A 376 -4.38 13.36 -0.08
C ASP A 376 -4.97 14.66 -0.67
N ARG A 377 -4.25 15.29 -1.60
CA ARG A 377 -4.74 16.46 -2.34
C ARG A 377 -5.75 16.10 -3.44
N LEU A 378 -5.88 14.84 -3.85
CA LEU A 378 -6.74 14.43 -4.95
C LEU A 378 -8.06 13.82 -4.43
N GLY A 379 -9.18 14.50 -4.69
CA GLY A 379 -10.51 13.98 -4.40
C GLY A 379 -10.96 12.90 -5.40
N ASP A 380 -11.94 12.09 -5.03
CA ASP A 380 -12.53 11.07 -5.92
C ASP A 380 -13.21 11.68 -7.15
N ASP A 381 -13.73 12.90 -7.03
CA ASP A 381 -14.22 13.70 -8.15
C ASP A 381 -13.13 14.20 -9.12
N ASN A 382 -11.88 13.76 -8.90
CA ASN A 382 -10.68 14.17 -9.62
C ASN A 382 -10.32 15.65 -9.47
N ARG A 383 -10.86 16.34 -8.47
CA ARG A 383 -10.45 17.71 -8.15
C ARG A 383 -9.22 17.69 -7.28
N LEU A 384 -8.24 18.51 -7.68
CA LEU A 384 -7.01 18.72 -6.93
C LEU A 384 -7.19 19.88 -5.95
N ALA A 385 -7.01 19.59 -4.67
CA ALA A 385 -6.98 20.59 -3.60
C ALA A 385 -5.71 21.46 -3.71
N PRO A 386 -5.80 22.75 -3.35
CA PRO A 386 -4.64 23.63 -3.29
C PRO A 386 -3.62 23.08 -2.29
N ALA A 387 -2.34 23.34 -2.55
CA ALA A 387 -1.28 22.96 -1.62
C ALA A 387 -1.42 23.68 -0.28
N SER A 388 -1.03 23.01 0.81
CA SER A 388 -1.11 23.55 2.18
C SER A 388 -0.06 24.63 2.49
N ARG A 389 0.92 24.83 1.61
CA ARG A 389 2.03 25.79 1.75
C ARG A 389 2.41 26.39 0.39
N THR A 390 3.07 27.55 0.43
CA THR A 390 3.63 28.25 -0.74
C THR A 390 5.14 28.43 -0.54
N PRO A 391 6.00 27.95 -1.47
CA PRO A 391 5.65 27.15 -2.66
C PRO A 391 5.06 25.79 -2.29
N ALA A 392 4.30 25.20 -3.21
CA ALA A 392 3.71 23.87 -3.03
C ALA A 392 4.83 22.82 -2.80
N PRO A 393 4.64 21.87 -1.86
CA PRO A 393 5.64 20.85 -1.61
C PRO A 393 5.77 19.92 -2.82
N LEU A 394 7.01 19.63 -3.20
CA LEU A 394 7.31 18.69 -4.27
C LEU A 394 7.45 17.27 -3.72
N SER A 395 7.00 16.30 -4.50
CA SER A 395 7.20 14.90 -4.19
C SER A 395 8.68 14.51 -4.22
N THR A 396 9.12 13.78 -3.20
CA THR A 396 10.50 13.34 -3.06
C THR A 396 10.59 11.81 -3.16
N VAL A 397 11.54 11.33 -3.95
CA VAL A 397 11.97 9.94 -3.96
C VAL A 397 13.20 9.82 -3.07
N ARG A 398 13.20 8.82 -2.19
CA ARG A 398 14.34 8.48 -1.33
C ARG A 398 14.93 7.15 -1.74
N VAL A 399 16.18 6.92 -1.39
CA VAL A 399 16.92 5.69 -1.66
C VAL A 399 17.47 5.08 -0.38
N LEU A 400 17.36 3.76 -0.27
CA LEU A 400 17.93 2.93 0.78
C LEU A 400 18.93 1.95 0.18
N ASP A 401 20.13 1.85 0.75
CA ASP A 401 21.04 0.72 0.49
C ASP A 401 20.58 -0.49 1.32
N LEU A 402 20.19 -1.57 0.66
CA LEU A 402 19.71 -2.80 1.29
C LEU A 402 20.83 -3.80 1.62
N SER A 403 22.07 -3.56 1.18
CA SER A 403 23.20 -4.45 1.42
C SER A 403 23.78 -4.34 2.82
N GLU A 404 23.65 -3.16 3.45
CA GLU A 404 24.21 -2.85 4.77
C GLU A 404 23.30 -3.28 5.94
N GLN A 405 22.20 -4.01 5.67
CA GLN A 405 21.07 -4.12 6.62
C GLN A 405 20.63 -5.53 6.93
#